data_AF-A0A316V4Z3-F1
#
_entry.id   AF-A0A316V4Z3-F1
#
_cell.length_a   1.000
_cell.length_b   1.000
_cell.length_c   1.000
_cell.angle_alpha   90.00
_cell.angle_beta   90.00
_cell.angle_gamma   90.00
#
_symmetry.space_group_name_H-M   'P 1'
#
loop_
_entity.id
_entity.type
_entity.pdbx_description
1 polymer ?
#
loop_
_entity_poly.entity_id
_entity_poly.type
_entity_poly.pdbx_seq_one_letter_code
_entity_poly.pdbx_strand_id
1 'polypeptide(L)'
;MRDRQASSSTTTKSALAAGLGLGGGRLLDHYRADVCLICRSTSEKEICLDCREGESSTSFQVESELRSYEERAWSIDRICSSCANGDVASEHTPCVNLECPILYEKYKTQDELTARIELQKRWEAAVDSRNGSTAESLQW
;
A
#
# COMPACT_ATOMS: atom_id res chain seq x y z
N MET A 1 7.51 -43.34 -23.06
CA MET A 1 6.70 -43.32 -21.82
C MET A 1 6.27 -41.89 -21.57
N ARG A 2 4.95 -41.65 -21.70
CA ARG A 2 4.17 -40.46 -21.31
C ARG A 2 4.49 -39.13 -22.02
N ASP A 3 3.81 -38.96 -23.14
CA ASP A 3 3.19 -37.70 -23.55
C ASP A 3 2.48 -37.01 -22.38
N ARG A 4 2.67 -35.70 -22.22
CA ARG A 4 1.66 -34.81 -21.65
C ARG A 4 1.66 -33.48 -22.41
N GLN A 5 0.59 -33.35 -23.18
CA GLN A 5 0.03 -32.11 -23.70
C GLN A 5 -0.10 -31.06 -22.58
N ALA A 6 0.17 -29.80 -22.91
CA ALA A 6 -0.47 -28.67 -22.27
C ALA A 6 -1.20 -27.89 -23.37
N SER A 7 -2.51 -28.08 -23.32
CA SER A 7 -3.56 -27.57 -24.17
C SER A 7 -3.65 -26.04 -24.19
N SER A 8 -3.86 -25.55 -25.40
CA SER A 8 -4.52 -24.29 -25.73
C SER A 8 -5.84 -24.08 -24.97
N SER A 9 -6.06 -22.88 -24.43
CA SER A 9 -7.40 -22.33 -24.18
C SER A 9 -7.52 -20.94 -24.80
N THR A 10 -8.24 -20.92 -25.91
CA THR A 10 -8.95 -19.81 -26.54
C THR A 10 -9.87 -19.06 -25.56
N THR A 11 -10.39 -17.90 -26.01
CA THR A 11 -11.62 -17.21 -25.55
C THR A 11 -11.34 -16.21 -24.42
N THR A 12 -11.66 -14.91 -24.44
CA THR A 12 -12.76 -14.20 -25.13
C THR A 12 -12.52 -12.70 -25.12
N LYS A 13 -13.01 -12.01 -26.16
CA LYS A 13 -13.31 -10.57 -26.14
C LYS A 13 -14.38 -10.28 -25.08
N SER A 14 -14.19 -9.23 -24.27
CA SER A 14 -15.25 -8.50 -23.54
C SER A 14 -14.78 -7.04 -23.44
N ALA A 15 -15.31 -6.11 -24.23
CA ALA A 15 -16.61 -5.45 -24.15
C ALA A 15 -16.60 -4.24 -23.19
N LEU A 16 -16.60 -3.06 -23.84
CA LEU A 16 -17.05 -1.72 -23.43
C LEU A 16 -16.98 -1.33 -21.95
N ALA A 17 -16.05 -0.42 -21.63
CA ALA A 17 -16.27 0.59 -20.59
C ALA A 17 -16.79 1.87 -21.27
N ALA A 18 -18.11 2.05 -21.27
CA ALA A 18 -18.74 3.34 -21.52
C ALA A 18 -18.69 4.16 -20.22
N GLY A 19 -17.83 5.18 -20.19
CA GLY A 19 -17.77 6.18 -19.12
C GLY A 19 -17.83 7.57 -19.73
N LEU A 20 -19.03 8.14 -19.81
CA LEU A 20 -19.26 9.56 -20.07
C LEU A 20 -18.98 10.33 -18.78
N GLY A 21 -18.02 11.25 -18.78
CA GLY A 21 -17.74 12.12 -17.63
C GLY A 21 -16.64 13.13 -17.95
N LEU A 22 -17.04 14.40 -18.11
CA LEU A 22 -16.24 15.53 -18.53
C LEU A 22 -15.32 16.04 -17.41
N GLY A 23 -14.03 16.27 -17.71
CA GLY A 23 -13.16 17.14 -16.93
C GLY A 23 -11.76 16.61 -16.63
N GLY A 24 -10.78 16.99 -17.45
CA GLY A 24 -9.38 17.16 -17.04
C GLY A 24 -8.64 15.99 -16.35
N GLY A 25 -8.86 14.74 -16.76
CA GLY A 25 -8.09 13.60 -16.24
C GLY A 25 -6.69 13.55 -16.86
N ARG A 26 -5.64 13.64 -16.04
CA ARG A 26 -4.29 13.27 -16.45
C ARG A 26 -4.32 11.78 -16.78
N LEU A 27 -3.46 11.32 -17.69
CA LEU A 27 -3.37 9.89 -18.07
C LEU A 27 -3.29 8.95 -16.84
N LEU A 28 -2.63 9.41 -15.77
CA LEU A 28 -2.49 8.70 -14.50
C LEU A 28 -3.82 8.48 -13.76
N ASP A 29 -4.80 9.36 -13.93
CA ASP A 29 -6.11 9.27 -13.26
C ASP A 29 -6.94 8.10 -13.80
N HIS A 30 -6.58 7.59 -14.98
CA HIS A 30 -7.23 6.46 -15.64
C HIS A 30 -6.42 5.15 -15.54
N TYR A 31 -5.24 5.19 -14.91
CA TYR A 31 -4.38 4.01 -14.78
C TYR A 31 -4.59 3.36 -13.41
N ARG A 32 -5.36 2.27 -13.36
CA ARG A 32 -5.33 1.36 -12.22
C ARG A 32 -4.23 0.33 -12.48
N ALA A 33 -3.28 0.23 -11.57
CA ALA A 33 -2.28 -0.81 -11.64
C ALA A 33 -2.92 -2.13 -11.21
N ASP A 34 -2.89 -3.14 -12.08
CA ASP A 34 -3.34 -4.51 -11.79
C ASP A 34 -2.30 -5.22 -10.92
N VAL A 35 -2.01 -4.68 -9.74
CA VAL A 35 -1.04 -5.22 -8.79
C VAL A 35 -1.61 -5.26 -7.38
N CYS A 36 -1.30 -6.32 -6.65
CA CYS A 36 -1.63 -6.46 -5.25
C CYS A 36 -0.90 -5.38 -4.42
N LEU A 37 -1.62 -4.68 -3.55
CA LEU A 37 -1.05 -3.61 -2.73
C LEU A 37 -0.03 -4.11 -1.69
N ILE A 38 -0.02 -5.41 -1.40
CA ILE A 38 0.82 -6.03 -0.36
C ILE A 38 2.06 -6.66 -1.00
N CYS A 39 1.88 -7.73 -1.79
CA CYS A 39 2.99 -8.48 -2.40
C CYS A 39 3.42 -7.97 -3.78
N ARG A 40 2.69 -7.00 -4.36
CA ARG A 40 2.98 -6.39 -5.68
C ARG A 40 2.95 -7.36 -6.86
N SER A 41 2.37 -8.56 -6.69
CA SER A 41 2.10 -9.48 -7.79
C SER A 41 0.95 -8.97 -8.67
N THR A 42 0.92 -9.38 -9.94
CA THR A 42 -0.16 -9.01 -10.86
C THR A 42 -1.49 -9.57 -10.36
N SER A 43 -2.48 -8.71 -10.16
CA SER A 43 -3.79 -9.07 -9.61
C SER A 43 -4.86 -8.08 -10.08
N GLU A 44 -5.99 -8.59 -10.55
CA GLU A 44 -7.18 -7.78 -10.91
C GLU A 44 -7.88 -7.19 -9.66
N LYS A 45 -7.63 -7.79 -8.49
CA LYS A 45 -8.12 -7.31 -7.19
C LYS A 45 -7.04 -6.52 -6.48
N GLU A 46 -7.45 -5.54 -5.67
CA GLU A 46 -6.55 -4.71 -4.86
C GLU A 46 -5.65 -5.54 -3.92
N ILE A 47 -6.19 -6.66 -3.40
CA ILE A 47 -5.44 -7.65 -2.62
C ILE A 47 -5.64 -9.02 -3.29
N CYS A 48 -4.54 -9.69 -3.62
CA CYS A 48 -4.58 -11.02 -4.25
C CYS A 48 -5.15 -12.09 -3.29
N LEU A 49 -5.55 -13.24 -3.85
CA LEU A 49 -6.10 -14.34 -3.06
C LEU A 49 -5.09 -14.88 -2.04
N ASP A 50 -3.81 -15.00 -2.40
CA ASP A 50 -2.77 -15.54 -1.52
C ASP A 50 -2.61 -14.69 -0.24
N CYS A 51 -2.56 -13.36 -0.38
CA CYS A 51 -2.50 -12.44 0.77
C CYS A 51 -3.80 -12.46 1.59
N ARG A 52 -4.95 -12.73 0.97
CA ARG A 52 -6.23 -12.87 1.69
C ARG A 52 -6.34 -14.19 2.46
N GLU A 53 -5.79 -15.27 1.95
CA GLU A 53 -5.80 -16.58 2.62
C GLU A 53 -4.79 -16.61 3.77
N GLY A 54 -3.59 -16.06 3.56
CA GLY A 54 -2.54 -15.93 4.57
C GLY A 54 -2.71 -14.69 5.44
N GLU A 55 -3.87 -14.50 6.07
CA GLU A 55 -4.21 -13.29 6.84
C GLU A 55 -3.19 -12.97 7.95
N SER A 56 -2.84 -13.96 8.79
CA SER A 56 -1.90 -13.74 9.90
C SER A 56 -0.49 -13.37 9.43
N SER A 57 0.03 -14.07 8.41
CA SER A 57 1.32 -13.75 7.80
C SER A 57 1.32 -12.38 7.13
N THR A 58 0.19 -12.01 6.51
CA THR A 58 0.04 -10.75 5.81
C THR A 58 -0.07 -9.59 6.78
N SER A 59 -0.86 -9.71 7.86
CA SER A 59 -0.91 -8.71 8.94
C SER A 59 0.47 -8.47 9.52
N PHE A 60 1.21 -9.55 9.85
CA PHE A 60 2.57 -9.44 10.35
C PHE A 60 3.50 -8.73 9.36
N GLN A 61 3.41 -9.05 8.06
CA GLN A 61 4.22 -8.38 7.04
C GLN A 61 3.89 -6.89 6.95
N VAL A 62 2.61 -6.52 6.91
CA VAL A 62 2.16 -5.12 6.83
C VAL A 62 2.63 -4.31 8.04
N GLU A 63 2.45 -4.85 9.25
CA GLU A 63 2.92 -4.21 10.48
C GLU A 63 4.45 -4.11 10.55
N SER A 64 5.16 -5.16 10.18
CA SER A 64 6.63 -5.16 10.16
C SER A 64 7.18 -4.14 9.16
N GLU A 65 6.56 -4.03 7.98
CA GLU A 65 6.94 -3.00 7.00
C GLU A 65 6.67 -1.61 7.57
N LEU A 66 5.46 -1.35 8.08
CA LEU A 66 5.11 -0.07 8.69
C LEU A 66 6.12 0.35 9.77
N ARG A 67 6.47 -0.58 10.65
CA ARG A 67 7.44 -0.33 11.72
C ARG A 67 8.79 0.14 11.20
N SER A 68 9.26 -0.43 10.09
CA SER A 68 10.51 0.00 9.46
C SER A 68 10.45 1.43 8.91
N TYR A 69 9.28 1.86 8.40
CA TYR A 69 9.07 3.25 7.94
C TYR A 69 8.98 4.24 9.11
N GLU A 70 8.31 3.86 10.20
CA GLU A 70 8.27 4.65 11.43
C GLU A 70 9.67 4.89 11.99
N GLU A 71 10.48 3.83 12.08
CA GLU A 71 11.86 3.92 12.58
C GLU A 71 12.72 4.83 11.70
N ARG A 72 12.55 4.75 10.38
CA ARG A 72 13.23 5.65 9.43
C ARG A 72 12.80 7.10 9.60
N ALA A 73 11.49 7.37 9.70
CA ALA A 73 10.95 8.71 9.93
C ALA A 73 11.50 9.30 11.23
N TRP A 74 11.46 8.51 12.32
CA TRP A 74 11.97 8.91 13.62
C TRP A 74 13.47 9.20 13.62
N SER A 75 14.25 8.40 12.89
CA SER A 75 15.69 8.62 12.72
C SER A 75 15.99 9.97 12.03
N ILE A 76 15.25 10.28 10.96
CA ILE A 76 15.39 11.55 10.23
C ILE A 76 14.97 12.73 11.11
N ASP A 77 13.84 12.61 11.81
CA ASP A 77 13.37 13.68 12.71
C ASP A 77 14.36 13.97 13.84
N ARG A 78 15.03 12.94 14.36
CA ARG A 78 16.11 13.12 15.35
C ARG A 78 17.32 13.86 14.79
N ILE A 79 17.69 13.61 13.53
CA ILE A 79 18.76 14.36 12.85
C ILE A 79 18.33 15.83 12.70
N CYS A 80 17.11 16.06 12.23
CA CYS A 80 16.59 17.41 12.05
C CYS A 80 16.49 18.18 13.37
N SER A 81 16.02 17.54 14.45
CA SER A 81 15.94 18.18 15.76
C SER A 81 17.31 18.53 16.31
N SER A 82 18.28 17.61 16.18
CA SER A 82 19.67 17.88 16.57
C SER A 82 20.28 19.04 15.78
N CYS A 83 19.99 19.14 14.48
CA CYS A 83 20.47 20.23 13.64
C CYS A 83 19.83 21.58 13.98
N ALA A 84 18.55 21.58 14.35
CA ALA A 84 17.80 22.76 14.72
C ALA A 84 18.04 23.22 16.17
N ASN A 85 18.90 22.51 16.93
CA ASN A 85 19.06 22.66 18.38
C ASN A 85 17.72 22.56 19.14
N GLY A 86 16.80 21.73 18.65
CA GLY A 86 15.54 21.45 19.33
C GLY A 86 15.74 20.41 20.42
N ASP A 87 15.22 20.68 21.61
CA ASP A 87 15.33 19.78 22.79
C ASP A 87 14.57 18.45 22.62
N VAL A 88 13.64 18.39 21.66
CA VAL A 88 12.80 17.22 21.38
C VAL A 88 12.74 16.94 19.89
N ALA A 89 12.81 15.66 19.52
CA ALA A 89 12.51 15.19 18.17
C ALA A 89 11.03 15.48 17.90
N SER A 90 10.77 16.55 17.14
CA SER A 90 9.44 16.91 16.67
C SER A 90 9.30 16.52 15.21
N GLU A 91 8.23 15.78 14.92
CA GLU A 91 7.75 15.42 13.58
C GLU A 91 7.67 16.64 12.63
N HIS A 92 7.56 17.84 13.22
CA HIS A 92 7.36 19.09 12.51
C HIS A 92 8.48 20.12 12.65
N THR A 93 9.74 19.69 12.72
CA THR A 93 10.88 20.63 12.63
C THR A 93 10.82 21.39 11.28
N PRO A 94 10.57 22.72 11.25
CA PRO A 94 10.32 23.46 10.01
C PRO A 94 11.65 23.89 9.36
N CYS A 95 12.19 23.02 8.50
CA CYS A 95 13.43 23.28 7.76
C CYS A 95 13.12 23.56 6.27
N VAL A 96 13.76 24.57 5.68
CA VAL A 96 13.61 24.95 4.26
C VAL A 96 14.94 25.09 3.52
N ASN A 97 16.04 24.63 4.13
CA ASN A 97 17.36 24.74 3.53
C ASN A 97 17.52 23.74 2.38
N LEU A 98 17.46 24.22 1.14
CA LEU A 98 17.56 23.39 -0.08
C LEU A 98 18.93 22.71 -0.24
N GLU A 99 19.98 23.27 0.38
CA GLU A 99 21.32 22.67 0.40
C GLU A 99 21.47 21.58 1.47
N CYS A 100 20.44 21.35 2.30
CA CYS A 100 20.45 20.26 3.26
C CYS A 100 20.19 18.92 2.56
N PRO A 101 21.13 17.95 2.63
CA PRO A 101 20.94 16.65 1.96
C PRO A 101 19.76 15.84 2.53
N ILE A 102 19.34 16.13 3.77
CA ILE A 102 18.27 15.42 4.47
C ILE A 102 16.88 16.01 4.15
N LEU A 103 16.80 17.22 3.58
CA LEU A 103 15.51 17.91 3.37
C LEU A 103 14.54 17.06 2.55
N TYR A 104 14.97 16.63 1.36
CA TYR A 104 14.13 15.83 0.47
C TYR A 104 13.85 14.44 1.02
N GLU A 105 14.83 13.84 1.72
CA GLU A 105 14.65 12.52 2.32
C GLU A 105 13.62 12.54 3.45
N LYS A 106 13.56 13.62 4.24
CA LYS A 106 12.53 13.85 5.24
C LYS A 106 11.13 13.80 4.63
N TYR A 107 10.88 14.65 3.63
CA TYR A 107 9.56 14.70 2.98
C TYR A 107 9.19 13.39 2.32
N LYS A 108 10.13 12.78 1.59
CA LYS A 108 9.91 11.48 0.96
C LYS A 108 9.52 10.40 1.97
N THR A 109 10.23 10.36 3.10
CA THR A 109 9.98 9.35 4.15
C THR A 109 8.62 9.59 4.83
N GLN A 110 8.23 10.85 5.04
CA GLN A 110 6.91 11.21 5.56
C GLN A 110 5.77 10.82 4.61
N ASP A 111 5.94 11.06 3.31
CA ASP A 111 4.97 10.63 2.28
C ASP A 111 4.85 9.10 2.24
N GLU A 112 5.99 8.39 2.26
CA GLU A 112 6.04 6.93 2.29
C GLU A 112 5.36 6.37 3.56
N LEU A 113 5.65 6.92 4.74
CA LEU A 113 5.00 6.52 5.99
C LEU A 113 3.48 6.73 5.94
N THR A 114 3.03 7.87 5.43
CA THR A 114 1.60 8.18 5.27
C THR A 114 0.91 7.18 4.35
N ALA A 115 1.52 6.85 3.22
CA ALA A 115 1.01 5.85 2.28
C ALA A 115 0.93 4.45 2.92
N ARG A 116 1.88 4.10 3.80
CA ARG A 116 1.89 2.80 4.51
C ARG A 116 0.84 2.72 5.62
N ILE A 117 0.62 3.79 6.37
CA ILE A 117 -0.48 3.88 7.34
C ILE A 117 -1.82 3.69 6.63
N GLU A 118 -2.00 4.30 5.47
CA GLU A 118 -3.24 4.12 4.70
C GLU A 118 -3.40 2.69 4.18
N LEU A 119 -2.31 2.05 3.74
CA LEU A 119 -2.33 0.63 3.38
C LEU A 119 -2.76 -0.25 4.55
N GLN A 120 -2.24 0.00 5.75
CA GLN A 120 -2.60 -0.74 6.96
C GLN A 120 -4.10 -0.63 7.23
N LYS A 121 -4.66 0.59 7.24
CA LYS A 121 -6.10 0.81 7.46
C LYS A 121 -6.95 0.08 6.43
N ARG A 122 -6.53 0.09 5.16
CA ARG A 122 -7.22 -0.64 4.09
C ARG A 122 -7.17 -2.15 4.29
N TRP A 123 -6.06 -2.68 4.78
CA TRP A 123 -5.92 -4.09 5.13
C TRP A 123 -6.85 -4.48 6.29
N GLU A 124 -6.84 -3.71 7.38
CA GLU A 124 -7.72 -3.92 8.55
C GLU A 124 -9.20 -3.90 8.13
N ALA A 125 -9.61 -2.92 7.33
CA ALA A 125 -10.98 -2.87 6.80
C ALA A 125 -11.33 -4.09 5.93
N ALA A 126 -10.38 -4.60 5.14
CA ALA A 126 -10.57 -5.81 4.33
C ALA A 126 -10.73 -7.06 5.21
N VAL A 127 -9.98 -7.15 6.31
CA VAL A 127 -10.09 -8.23 7.29
C VAL A 127 -11.42 -8.19 8.04
N ASP A 128 -11.83 -7.02 8.54
CA ASP A 128 -13.09 -6.86 9.29
C ASP A 128 -14.32 -7.22 8.44
N SER A 129 -14.31 -6.85 7.16
CA SER A 129 -15.39 -7.20 6.22
C SER A 129 -15.59 -8.72 6.07
N ARG A 130 -14.51 -9.51 6.19
CA ARG A 130 -14.56 -10.97 6.15
C ARG A 130 -15.14 -11.53 7.45
N ASN A 131 -14.64 -11.06 8.59
CA ASN A 131 -15.07 -11.52 9.91
C ASN A 131 -16.57 -11.26 10.15
N GLY A 132 -17.09 -10.13 9.66
CA GLY A 132 -18.53 -9.83 9.65
C GLY A 132 -19.37 -10.86 8.90
N SER A 133 -18.93 -11.26 7.69
CA SER A 133 -19.65 -12.27 6.89
C SER A 133 -19.65 -13.67 7.52
N THR A 134 -18.58 -14.04 8.23
CA THR A 134 -18.50 -15.31 8.95
C THR A 134 -19.32 -15.29 10.25
N ALA A 135 -19.43 -14.14 10.91
CA ALA A 135 -20.21 -14.00 12.16
C ALA A 135 -21.72 -14.09 11.91
N GLU A 136 -22.23 -13.52 10.82
CA GLU A 136 -23.66 -13.60 10.44
C GLU A 136 -24.07 -15.03 10.03
N SER A 137 -23.12 -15.84 9.55
CA SER A 137 -23.34 -17.24 9.16
C SER A 137 -23.45 -18.22 10.33
N LEU A 138 -23.16 -17.80 11.57
CA LEU A 138 -23.16 -18.63 12.78
C LEU A 138 -24.34 -18.33 13.72
N GLN A 139 -25.31 -17.51 13.30
CA GLN A 139 -26.59 -17.35 14.00
C GLN A 139 -27.60 -18.40 13.52
N TRP A 140 -27.66 -19.53 14.22
CA TRP A 140 -28.77 -20.48 14.20
C TRP A 140 -29.64 -20.32 15.44
#